data_AF-A0A6B3FT60-F1
#
_entry.id   AF-A0A6B3FT60-F1
#
_cell.length_a   1.000
_cell.length_b   1.000
_cell.length_c   1.000
_cell.angle_alpha   90.00
_cell.angle_beta   90.00
_cell.angle_gamma   90.00
#
_symmetry.space_group_name_H-M   'P 1'
#
loop_
_entity.id
_entity.type
_entity.pdbx_description
1 polymer ?
#
loop_
_entity_poly.entity_id
_entity_poly.type
_entity_poly.pdbx_seq_one_letter_code
_entity_poly.pdbx_strand_id
1 'polypeptide(L)'
;EGSLGANFPWVIREIRAAVPADKPVSATVGDVPYKPGTVAQAALGAAVSGATYIKVGLYGCATPDQAIDVMRGVVRAVKDFRADAFVVASGYADAHRIGCVNPLALPDIARR
;
A
#
# COMPACT_ATOMS: atom_id res chain seq x y z
N GLU A 1 9.12 -6.42 -7.68
CA GLU A 1 7.98 -7.22 -7.20
C GLU A 1 8.47 -8.31 -6.24
N GLY A 2 8.93 -7.94 -5.04
CA GLY A 2 9.44 -8.86 -4.02
C GLY A 2 8.35 -9.30 -3.05
N SER A 3 8.60 -9.15 -1.74
CA SER A 3 7.73 -9.69 -0.68
C SER A 3 6.30 -9.15 -0.74
N LEU A 4 6.10 -7.89 -1.10
CA LEU A 4 4.81 -7.25 -1.32
C LEU A 4 4.70 -6.73 -2.76
N GLY A 5 5.24 -7.47 -3.73
CA GLY A 5 5.16 -7.14 -5.16
C GLY A 5 3.73 -6.83 -5.62
N ALA A 6 3.58 -5.82 -6.48
CA ALA A 6 2.30 -5.49 -7.09
C ALA A 6 1.97 -6.48 -8.20
N ASN A 7 0.69 -6.80 -8.37
CA ASN A 7 0.21 -7.50 -9.55
C ASN A 7 -0.49 -6.51 -10.50
N PHE A 8 -0.80 -6.94 -11.71
CA PHE A 8 -1.42 -6.10 -12.73
C PHE A 8 -2.90 -5.76 -12.42
N PRO A 9 -3.40 -4.63 -12.93
CA PRO A 9 -4.80 -4.19 -12.74
C PRO A 9 -5.85 -5.23 -13.18
N TRP A 10 -5.64 -5.91 -14.31
CA TRP A 10 -6.60 -6.90 -14.82
C TRP A 10 -6.69 -8.14 -13.92
N VAL A 11 -5.57 -8.57 -13.33
CA VAL A 11 -5.56 -9.68 -12.37
C VAL A 11 -6.36 -9.32 -11.11
N ILE A 12 -6.18 -8.11 -10.57
CA ILE A 12 -6.96 -7.64 -9.42
C ILE A 12 -8.46 -7.62 -9.75
N ARG A 13 -8.82 -7.16 -10.96
CA ARG A 13 -10.21 -7.10 -11.42
C ARG A 13 -10.84 -8.48 -11.59
N GLU A 14 -10.12 -9.43 -12.18
CA GLU A 14 -10.57 -10.82 -12.34
C GLU A 14 -10.81 -11.49 -10.99
N ILE A 15 -9.88 -11.33 -10.05
CA ILE A 15 -10.05 -11.81 -8.67
C ILE A 15 -11.27 -11.15 -8.02
N ARG A 16 -11.43 -9.83 -8.16
CA ARG A 16 -12.59 -9.11 -7.59
C ARG A 16 -13.91 -9.63 -8.16
N ALA A 17 -13.97 -9.94 -9.46
CA ALA A 17 -15.16 -10.48 -10.10
C ALA A 17 -15.48 -11.91 -9.64
N ALA A 18 -14.47 -12.71 -9.31
CA ALA A 18 -14.65 -14.09 -8.82
C ALA A 18 -14.99 -14.17 -7.33
N VAL A 19 -14.61 -13.17 -6.52
CA VAL A 19 -14.84 -13.16 -5.07
C VAL A 19 -16.23 -12.57 -4.75
N PRO A 20 -17.05 -13.20 -3.87
CA PRO A 20 -18.32 -12.66 -3.40
C PRO A 20 -18.23 -11.20 -2.91
N ALA A 21 -19.25 -10.40 -3.21
CA ALA A 21 -19.23 -8.95 -2.99
C ALA A 21 -19.04 -8.54 -1.51
N ASP A 22 -19.51 -9.36 -0.59
CA ASP A 22 -19.39 -9.18 0.87
C ASP A 22 -17.99 -9.50 1.42
N LYS A 23 -17.12 -10.14 0.62
CA LYS A 23 -15.76 -10.50 1.01
C LYS A 23 -14.75 -9.47 0.51
N PRO A 24 -13.83 -8.99 1.36
CA PRO A 24 -12.83 -8.03 0.95
C PRO A 24 -11.76 -8.67 0.05
N VAL A 25 -11.25 -7.89 -0.90
CA VAL A 25 -10.06 -8.24 -1.70
C VAL A 25 -8.92 -7.32 -1.31
N SER A 26 -7.71 -7.86 -1.11
CA SER A 26 -6.52 -7.04 -0.86
C SER A 26 -5.60 -7.06 -2.07
N ALA A 27 -4.96 -5.92 -2.36
CA ALA A 27 -3.89 -5.83 -3.35
C ALA A 27 -2.72 -5.00 -2.79
N THR A 28 -1.51 -5.46 -3.07
CA THR A 28 -0.26 -4.75 -2.80
C THR A 28 0.09 -3.80 -3.94
N VAL A 29 0.71 -2.67 -3.62
CA VAL A 29 1.25 -1.72 -4.62
C VAL A 29 2.77 -1.82 -4.78
N GLY A 30 3.40 -2.79 -4.11
CA GLY A 30 4.82 -3.07 -4.23
C GLY A 30 5.59 -2.97 -2.91
N ASP A 31 6.82 -3.47 -2.99
CA ASP A 31 7.95 -3.03 -2.17
C ASP A 31 8.36 -1.66 -2.73
N VAL A 32 7.76 -0.58 -2.23
CA VAL A 32 7.82 0.72 -2.91
C VAL A 32 9.07 1.53 -2.58
N PRO A 33 9.62 2.30 -3.53
CA PRO A 33 10.63 3.31 -3.23
C PRO A 33 10.01 4.52 -2.52
N TYR A 34 10.84 5.42 -1.98
CA TYR A 34 10.40 6.75 -1.58
C TYR A 34 10.07 7.62 -2.82
N LYS A 35 8.87 7.42 -3.37
CA LYS A 35 8.28 8.18 -4.49
C LYS A 35 6.79 8.43 -4.24
N PRO A 36 6.41 9.34 -3.33
CA PRO A 36 5.03 9.51 -2.86
C PRO A 36 3.98 9.61 -3.98
N GLY A 37 4.23 10.43 -5.00
CA GLY A 37 3.31 10.58 -6.14
C GLY A 37 3.09 9.30 -6.95
N THR A 38 4.17 8.56 -7.25
CA THR A 38 4.08 7.28 -7.97
C THR A 38 3.31 6.24 -7.15
N VAL A 39 3.57 6.17 -5.84
CA VAL A 39 2.89 5.22 -4.95
C VAL A 39 1.41 5.56 -4.80
N ALA A 40 1.07 6.85 -4.70
CA ALA A 40 -0.31 7.33 -4.66
C ALA A 40 -1.08 6.96 -5.95
N GLN A 41 -0.45 7.14 -7.12
CA GLN A 41 -1.04 6.72 -8.41
C GLN A 41 -1.24 5.20 -8.48
N ALA A 42 -0.26 4.40 -8.02
CA ALA A 42 -0.39 2.95 -7.96
C ALA A 42 -1.50 2.48 -7.01
N ALA A 43 -1.63 3.15 -5.85
CA ALA A 43 -2.69 2.89 -4.89
C ALA A 43 -4.08 3.20 -5.43
N LEU A 44 -4.23 4.33 -6.13
CA LEU A 44 -5.46 4.64 -6.86
C LEU A 44 -5.75 3.56 -7.92
N GLY A 45 -4.73 3.13 -8.67
CA GLY A 45 -4.86 2.04 -9.65
C GLY A 45 -5.36 0.74 -9.02
N ALA A 46 -4.84 0.35 -7.85
CA ALA A 46 -5.31 -0.82 -7.12
C ALA A 46 -6.76 -0.67 -6.64
N ALA A 47 -7.14 0.50 -6.13
CA ALA A 47 -8.50 0.80 -5.70
C ALA A 47 -9.49 0.76 -6.88
N VAL A 48 -9.16 1.40 -8.01
CA VAL A 48 -9.92 1.38 -9.27
C VAL A 48 -10.07 -0.03 -9.81
N SER A 49 -9.06 -0.88 -9.62
CA SER A 49 -9.09 -2.28 -10.05
C SER A 49 -9.97 -3.18 -9.16
N GLY A 50 -10.46 -2.67 -8.03
CA GLY A 50 -11.43 -3.35 -7.17
C GLY A 50 -10.88 -3.85 -5.83
N ALA A 51 -9.63 -3.57 -5.48
CA ALA A 51 -9.09 -3.95 -4.17
C ALA A 51 -9.78 -3.17 -3.05
N THR A 52 -10.27 -3.84 -2.01
CA THR A 52 -10.83 -3.30 -0.76
C THR A 52 -9.75 -2.82 0.21
N TYR A 53 -8.66 -3.59 0.34
CA TYR A 53 -7.47 -3.26 1.14
C TYR A 53 -6.27 -2.98 0.24
N ILE A 54 -5.75 -1.77 0.29
CA ILE A 54 -4.58 -1.32 -0.48
C ILE A 54 -3.36 -1.36 0.45
N LYS A 55 -2.40 -2.24 0.14
CA LYS A 55 -1.24 -2.51 1.00
C LYS A 55 0.04 -1.94 0.40
N VAL A 56 0.75 -1.12 1.18
CA VAL A 56 1.98 -0.42 0.78
C VAL A 56 3.15 -1.01 1.56
N GLY A 57 4.10 -1.65 0.87
CA GLY A 57 5.32 -2.12 1.47
C GLY A 57 6.37 -1.02 1.53
N LEU A 58 6.64 -0.45 2.72
CA LEU A 58 7.51 0.70 2.96
C LEU A 58 9.02 0.36 2.83
N TYR A 59 9.41 -0.21 1.68
CA TYR A 59 10.71 -0.83 1.46
C TYR A 59 11.83 0.20 1.27
N GLY A 60 11.61 1.20 0.42
CA GLY A 60 12.59 2.24 0.12
C GLY A 60 12.44 3.52 0.96
N CYS A 61 11.62 3.49 2.02
CA CYS A 61 11.56 4.56 3.01
C CYS A 61 12.54 4.22 4.14
N ALA A 62 13.54 5.07 4.37
CA ALA A 62 14.56 4.85 5.40
C ALA A 62 14.18 5.48 6.75
N THR A 63 13.29 6.48 6.74
CA THR A 63 12.88 7.22 7.96
C THR A 63 11.36 7.22 8.15
N PRO A 64 10.88 7.41 9.39
CA PRO A 64 9.45 7.57 9.65
C PRO A 64 8.81 8.71 8.86
N ASP A 65 9.49 9.86 8.71
CA ASP A 65 8.92 11.00 7.98
C ASP A 65 8.73 10.71 6.48
N GLN A 66 9.66 9.99 5.85
CA GLN A 66 9.51 9.53 4.47
C GLN A 66 8.31 8.58 4.32
N ALA A 67 8.16 7.65 5.27
CA ALA A 67 7.03 6.73 5.28
C ALA A 67 5.69 7.45 5.47
N ILE A 68 5.63 8.44 6.37
CA ILE A 68 4.44 9.27 6.60
C ILE A 68 4.07 10.06 5.35
N ASP A 69 5.05 10.66 4.67
CA ASP A 69 4.81 11.41 3.43
C ASP A 69 4.19 10.51 2.33
N VAL A 70 4.76 9.32 2.11
CA VAL A 70 4.19 8.32 1.20
C VAL A 70 2.78 7.92 1.61
N MET A 71 2.58 7.56 2.89
CA MET A 71 1.28 7.07 3.36
C MET A 71 0.19 8.15 3.30
N ARG A 72 0.50 9.42 3.56
CA ARG A 72 -0.45 10.53 3.42
C ARG A 72 -0.92 10.72 1.98
N GLY A 73 0.02 10.68 1.03
CA GLY A 73 -0.31 10.73 -0.40
C GLY A 73 -1.22 9.57 -0.82
N VAL A 74 -0.92 8.35 -0.34
CA VAL A 74 -1.72 7.15 -0.60
C VAL A 74 -3.11 7.26 0.03
N VAL A 75 -3.20 7.64 1.31
CA VAL A 75 -4.47 7.79 2.02
C VAL A 75 -5.37 8.76 1.29
N ARG A 76 -4.86 9.94 0.93
CA ARG A 76 -5.63 10.93 0.16
C ARG A 76 -6.11 10.35 -1.17
N ALA A 77 -5.21 9.80 -1.99
CA ALA A 77 -5.56 9.27 -3.31
C ALA A 77 -6.62 8.15 -3.24
N VAL A 78 -6.52 7.25 -2.25
CA VAL A 78 -7.46 6.15 -2.08
C VAL A 78 -8.79 6.64 -1.51
N LYS A 79 -8.78 7.50 -0.49
CA LYS A 79 -10.00 7.97 0.19
C LYS A 79 -10.80 8.96 -0.63
N ASP A 80 -10.15 9.80 -1.42
CA ASP A 80 -10.82 10.71 -2.37
C ASP A 80 -11.58 9.94 -3.45
N PHE A 81 -11.09 8.74 -3.85
CA PHE A 81 -11.76 7.87 -4.81
C PHE A 81 -12.82 6.96 -4.16
N ARG A 82 -12.48 6.32 -3.04
CA ARG A 82 -13.35 5.37 -2.34
C ARG A 82 -13.14 5.45 -0.83
N ALA A 83 -14.03 6.17 -0.16
CA ALA A 83 -13.90 6.50 1.26
C ALA A 83 -13.90 5.29 2.23
N ASP A 84 -14.58 4.20 1.88
CA ASP A 84 -14.66 2.97 2.67
C ASP A 84 -13.49 1.98 2.41
N ALA A 85 -12.60 2.29 1.44
CA ALA A 85 -11.38 1.52 1.20
C ALA A 85 -10.43 1.54 2.41
N PHE A 86 -9.74 0.44 2.69
CA PHE A 86 -8.72 0.40 3.73
C PHE A 86 -7.32 0.59 3.14
N VAL A 87 -6.50 1.38 3.81
CA VAL A 87 -5.08 1.59 3.47
C VAL A 87 -4.23 0.94 4.56
N VAL A 88 -3.21 0.17 4.16
CA VAL A 88 -2.37 -0.62 5.06
C VAL A 88 -0.90 -0.23 4.87
N ALA A 89 -0.31 0.38 5.89
CA ALA A 89 1.15 0.55 5.99
C ALA A 89 1.80 -0.77 6.41
N SER A 90 2.69 -1.31 5.58
CA SER A 90 3.42 -2.55 5.87
C SER A 90 4.91 -2.29 5.94
N GLY A 91 5.54 -2.74 7.01
CA GLY A 91 7.00 -2.78 7.13
C GLY A 91 7.50 -4.21 7.25
N TYR A 92 8.82 -4.35 7.34
CA TYR A 92 9.51 -5.63 7.25
C TYR A 92 10.18 -5.93 8.58
N ALA A 93 9.89 -7.08 9.17
CA ALA A 93 10.46 -7.47 10.46
C ALA A 93 11.99 -7.56 10.40
N ASP A 94 12.54 -7.91 9.24
CA ASP A 94 13.96 -8.00 8.94
C ASP A 94 14.51 -6.75 8.22
N ALA A 95 13.94 -5.58 8.52
CA ALA A 95 14.33 -4.27 7.95
C ALA A 95 15.84 -4.01 7.91
N HIS A 96 16.59 -4.51 8.90
CA HIS A 96 18.05 -4.40 8.97
C HIS A 96 18.78 -4.99 7.76
N ARG A 97 18.18 -5.94 7.04
CA ARG A 97 18.77 -6.57 5.84
C ARG A 97 18.63 -5.71 4.58
N ILE A 98 17.64 -4.81 4.57
CA ILE A 98 17.24 -4.04 3.38
C ILE A 98 17.36 -2.52 3.58
N GLY A 99 17.65 -2.08 4.80
CA GLY A 99 17.86 -0.66 5.13
C GLY A 99 16.57 0.18 5.13
N CYS A 100 15.40 -0.46 5.29
CA CYS A 100 14.13 0.25 5.37
C CYS A 100 13.84 0.75 6.79
N VAL A 101 12.74 1.49 6.93
CA VAL A 101 12.26 2.05 8.19
C VAL A 101 12.12 0.98 9.27
N ASN A 102 12.47 1.34 10.52
CA ASN A 102 12.34 0.45 11.68
C ASN A 102 10.89 -0.06 11.81
N PRO A 103 10.63 -1.37 11.82
CA PRO A 103 9.28 -1.92 11.89
C PRO A 103 8.54 -1.54 13.17
N LEU A 104 9.25 -1.25 14.26
CA LEU A 104 8.64 -0.79 15.52
C LEU A 104 8.08 0.64 15.42
N ALA A 105 8.45 1.42 14.39
CA ALA A 105 7.88 2.74 14.14
C ALA A 105 6.55 2.67 13.36
N LEU A 106 6.16 1.51 12.82
CA LEU A 106 4.94 1.38 12.01
C LEU A 106 3.66 1.85 12.70
N PRO A 107 3.41 1.58 13.99
CA PRO A 107 2.20 2.08 14.65
C PRO A 107 2.12 3.61 14.67
N ASP A 108 3.24 4.32 14.85
CA ASP A 108 3.27 5.79 14.80
C ASP A 108 3.06 6.31 13.38
N ILE A 109 3.71 5.68 12.38
CA ILE A 109 3.56 6.01 10.96
C ILE A 109 2.10 5.85 10.53
N ALA A 110 1.44 4.74 10.91
CA ALA A 110 0.05 4.46 10.53
C ALA A 110 -0.97 5.39 11.22
N ARG A 111 -0.60 6.02 12.34
CA ARG A 111 -1.45 6.94 13.10
C ARG A 111 -1.45 8.35 12.52
N ARG A 112 -0.41 8.76 11.78
CA ARG A 112 -0.13 10.15 11.36
C ARG A 112 -0.44 10.45 9.89
#